data_AF-A0A812S7L3-F1
#
_entry.id   AF-A0A812S7L3-F1
#
_cell.length_a   1.000
_cell.length_b   1.000
_cell.length_c   1.000
_cell.angle_alpha   90.00
_cell.angle_beta   90.00
_cell.angle_gamma   90.00
#
_symmetry.space_group_name_H-M   'P 1'
#
loop_
_entity.id
_entity.type
_entity.pdbx_description
1 polymer ?
#
loop_
_entity_poly.entity_id
_entity_poly.type
_entity_poly.pdbx_seq_one_letter_code
_entity_poly.pdbx_strand_id
1 'polypeptide(L)' 'VELYGLQIYGTVHGDRALDIRDGANVTIVNCDISGRGNGIYLTHHAKLQMTKCFVRDCGSSAV' A
#
# COMPACT_ATOMS: atom_id res chain seq x y z
N VAL A 1 -3.78 9.99 7.05
CA VAL A 1 -4.05 8.70 7.74
C VAL A 1 -2.73 8.12 8.17
N GLU A 2 -2.63 7.57 9.38
CA GLU A 2 -1.41 6.94 9.87
C GLU A 2 -1.67 5.49 10.25
N LEU A 3 -0.85 4.58 9.76
CA LEU A 3 -0.94 3.13 9.99
C LEU A 3 0.36 2.64 10.62
N TYR A 4 0.25 1.92 11.74
CA TYR A 4 1.41 1.48 12.52
C TYR A 4 1.32 -0.01 12.85
N GLY A 5 2.36 -0.77 12.49
CA GLY A 5 2.50 -2.17 12.94
C GLY A 5 1.46 -3.13 12.35
N LEU A 6 0.84 -2.78 11.23
CA LEU A 6 -0.25 -3.56 10.64
C LEU A 6 0.27 -4.52 9.57
N GLN A 7 -0.43 -5.64 9.41
CA GLN A 7 -0.33 -6.46 8.22
C GLN A 7 -1.48 -6.10 7.27
N ILE A 8 -1.14 -5.67 6.05
CA ILE A 8 -2.11 -5.22 5.05
C ILE A 8 -2.10 -6.23 3.90
N TYR A 9 -3.25 -6.85 3.65
CA TYR A 9 -3.38 -7.93 2.65
C TYR A 9 -4.33 -7.54 1.52
N GLY A 10 -3.84 -7.54 0.27
CA GLY A 10 -4.65 -7.48 -0.94
C GLY A 10 -5.16 -8.88 -1.30
N THR A 11 -6.48 -9.06 -1.26
CA THR A 11 -7.10 -10.40 -1.20
C THR A 11 -7.36 -11.06 -2.55
N VAL A 12 -7.34 -10.36 -3.68
CA VAL A 12 -7.76 -10.92 -4.99
C VAL A 12 -6.81 -10.56 -6.13
N HIS A 13 -6.69 -11.44 -7.12
CA HIS A 13 -5.98 -11.18 -8.38
C HIS A 13 -6.59 -9.94 -9.07
N GLY A 14 -5.87 -8.82 -9.04
CA GLY A 14 -6.30 -7.53 -9.57
C GLY A 14 -6.63 -6.48 -8.50
N ASP A 15 -6.78 -6.88 -7.24
CA ASP A 15 -7.00 -5.95 -6.13
C ASP A 15 -5.70 -5.26 -5.71
N ARG A 16 -5.86 -4.01 -5.27
CA ARG A 16 -4.81 -3.18 -4.68
C ARG A 16 -4.74 -3.50 -3.20
N ALA A 17 -3.58 -3.88 -2.66
CA ALA A 17 -3.46 -4.04 -1.20
C ALA A 17 -3.64 -2.69 -0.48
N LEU A 18 -3.21 -1.60 -1.13
CA LEU A 18 -3.47 -0.24 -0.69
C LEU A 18 -3.81 0.67 -1.88
N ASP A 19 -4.94 1.37 -1.80
CA ASP A 19 -5.41 2.30 -2.84
C ASP A 19 -5.54 3.71 -2.24
N ILE A 20 -4.61 4.61 -2.60
CA ILE A 20 -4.56 5.98 -2.08
C ILE A 20 -4.85 6.94 -3.23
N ARG A 21 -5.92 7.73 -3.08
CA ARG A 21 -6.44 8.63 -4.12
C ARG A 21 -6.74 10.03 -3.58
N ASP A 22 -7.09 10.92 -4.50
CA ASP A 22 -7.77 12.19 -4.24
C ASP A 22 -7.06 13.08 -3.21
N GLY A 23 -5.74 13.25 -3.37
CA GLY A 23 -4.92 14.09 -2.51
C GLY A 23 -4.70 13.56 -1.10
N ALA A 24 -5.07 12.30 -0.83
CA ALA A 24 -4.87 11.70 0.48
C ALA A 24 -3.39 11.66 0.88
N ASN A 25 -3.10 11.98 2.14
CA ASN A 25 -1.77 11.93 2.73
C ASN A 25 -1.72 10.79 3.75
N VAL A 26 -0.91 9.78 3.48
CA VAL A 26 -0.84 8.54 4.25
C VAL A 26 0.60 8.30 4.74
N THR A 27 0.74 7.98 6.02
CA THR A 27 2.00 7.53 6.62
C THR A 27 1.85 6.10 7.08
N ILE A 28 2.77 5.23 6.70
CA ILE A 28 2.78 3.81 7.09
C ILE A 28 4.13 3.49 7.73
N VAL A 29 4.09 2.92 8.93
CA VAL A 29 5.31 2.60 9.68
C VAL A 29 5.25 1.17 10.21
N ASN A 30 6.34 0.43 9.97
CA ASN A 30 6.51 -0.93 10.47
C ASN A 30 5.41 -1.91 10.03
N CYS A 31 4.95 -1.80 8.78
CA CYS A 31 3.88 -2.64 8.24
C CYS A 31 4.42 -3.64 7.21
N ASP A 32 3.72 -4.78 7.09
CA ASP A 32 3.96 -5.77 6.05
C ASP A 32 2.76 -5.78 5.10
N ILE A 33 3.01 -5.45 3.84
CA ILE A 33 2.00 -5.30 2.80
C ILE A 33 2.21 -6.40 1.78
N SER A 34 1.17 -7.19 1.54
CA SER A 34 1.22 -8.23 0.51
C SER A 34 -0.08 -8.31 -0.27
N GLY A 35 -0.03 -8.64 -1.55
CA GLY A 35 -1.26 -8.80 -2.32
C GLY A 35 -1.00 -9.25 -3.74
N ARG A 36 -1.72 -10.26 -4.21
CA ARG A 36 -1.48 -10.94 -5.51
C ARG A 36 -1.73 -10.06 -6.75
N GLY A 37 -2.19 -8.82 -6.57
CA GLY A 37 -2.43 -7.81 -7.61
C GLY A 37 -1.44 -6.64 -7.52
N ASN A 38 -1.93 -5.39 -7.53
CA ASN A 38 -1.07 -4.24 -7.28
C ASN A 38 -0.85 -4.11 -5.77
N GLY A 39 0.39 -3.95 -5.31
CA GLY A 39 0.68 -3.77 -3.89
C GLY A 39 0.11 -2.46 -3.39
N ILE A 40 0.69 -1.37 -3.86
CA ILE A 40 0.29 -0.02 -3.51
C ILE A 40 -0.05 0.72 -4.81
N TYR A 41 -1.11 1.51 -4.79
CA TYR A 41 -1.53 2.31 -5.91
C TYR A 41 -1.81 3.74 -5.46
N LEU A 42 -0.97 4.67 -5.89
CA LEU A 42 -1.11 6.11 -5.65
C LEU A 42 -1.61 6.82 -6.90
N THR A 43 -2.67 7.62 -6.77
CA THR A 43 -3.17 8.48 -7.86
C THR A 43 -3.63 9.84 -7.36
N HIS A 44 -3.88 10.76 -8.30
CA HIS A 44 -4.53 12.05 -8.06
C HIS A 44 -3.88 12.87 -6.91
N HIS A 45 -2.57 13.12 -7.02
CA HIS A 45 -1.80 13.92 -6.04
C HIS A 45 -1.73 13.35 -4.62
N ALA A 46 -2.07 12.07 -4.44
CA ALA A 46 -1.85 11.36 -3.20
C ALA A 46 -0.37 11.39 -2.78
N LYS A 47 -0.15 11.41 -1.46
CA LYS A 47 1.18 11.32 -0.84
C LYS A 47 1.21 10.10 0.06
N LEU A 48 2.27 9.32 -0.07
CA LEU A 48 2.56 8.19 0.80
C LEU A 48 3.97 8.32 1.33
N GLN A 49 4.10 8.22 2.66
CA GLN A 49 5.38 8.05 3.32
C GLN A 49 5.41 6.68 3.99
N MET A 50 6.42 5.87 3.68
CA MET A 50 6.61 4.55 4.26
C MET A 50 7.93 4.49 5.00
N THR A 51 7.94 3.91 6.19
CA THR A 51 9.16 3.72 6.99
C THR A 51 9.16 2.32 7.60
N LYS A 52 10.27 1.59 7.43
CA LYS A 52 10.43 0.21 7.95
C LYS A 52 9.32 -0.75 7.52
N CYS A 53 8.80 -0.58 6.31
CA CYS A 53 7.73 -1.43 5.78
C CYS A 53 8.29 -2.44 4.78
N PHE A 54 7.60 -3.57 4.65
CA PHE A 54 7.86 -4.56 3.63
C PHE A 54 6.68 -4.59 2.65
N VAL A 55 6.97 -4.57 1.35
CA VAL A 55 5.96 -4.79 0.30
C VAL A 55 6.41 -6.01 -0.49
N ARG A 56 5.64 -7.08 -0.43
CA ARG A 56 6.03 -8.39 -0.98
C ARG A 56 4.85 -9.11 -1.61
N ASP A 57 5.14 -10.12 -2.43
CA ASP A 57 4.12 -10.92 -3.11
C ASP A 57 3.12 -10.07 -3.93
N CYS A 58 3.59 -8.91 -4.41
CA CYS A 58 2.87 -7.97 -5.25
C CYS A 58 3.23 -8.19 -6.72
N GLY A 59 2.23 -8.08 -7.60
CA GLY A 59 2.39 -8.23 -9.04
C GLY A 59 2.93 -6.97 -9.71
N SER A 60 2.15 -6.40 -10.62
CA SER A 60 2.57 -5.42 -11.63
C SER A 60 3.11 -4.09 -11.09
N SER A 61 2.72 -3.70 -9.88
CA SER A 61 3.18 -2.44 -9.26
C SER A 61 3.24 -2.62 -7.75
N ALA A 62 4.39 -2.33 -7.17
CA ALA A 62 4.63 -2.42 -5.74
C ALA A 62 4.57 -1.03 -5.05
N VAL A 63 4.61 0.07 -5.82
CA VAL A 63 4.64 1.45 -5.33
C VAL A 63 3.82 2.35 -6.23
#